data_AF-A0A428T199-F1
#
_entry.id   AF-A0A428T199-F1
#
_cell.length_a   1.000
_cell.length_b   1.000
_cell.length_c   1.000
_cell.angle_alpha   90.00
_cell.angle_beta   90.00
_cell.angle_gamma   90.00
#
_symmetry.space_group_name_H-M   'P 1'
#
loop_
_entity.id
_entity.type
_entity.pdbx_description
1 polymer ?
#
loop_
_entity_poly.entity_id
_entity_poly.type
_entity_poly.pdbx_seq_one_letter_code
_entity_poly.pdbx_strand_id
1 'polypeptide(L)'
;MAVNQPYDIIAANQYRNQYPLLYPIPGTLLLVLGNIGHHQAGYNFSSHRSLSDSDAATDSYWLDHGHICSLLDREEFARILLEFKPVDRLYQLPSSEAPQFRLAAGRGQSLASILQHYHLTPRDRVSLSYSVARTYWQFYDSELMRRKWSSESIWFMPTSSDDHKDELPLQAFVSFPFESPNHRIEDFIDDLKVPLNHRCPRVFALGVLLLEIGCGSPFTTPVHQNLSSQANFDHSTANNLLQKLRNSKWDGFSHMNYFVGAVEYCLDGKNFIQDSPDSTRRRSQPLKKQQDISERRKNLYNRVVRPLGWLAVKGFKTRSSGTAYIRKIRNAAVTTAQGLPARPKAFVRPKMGKFHNGSTASNNWIQSLVRISAYIDDRRVQLDLTSPIRVAILDTGINYNMPYYEDEEYADNRINQVESFCDFLEPAARDGGVIFLASAGNSSDEAEAFPARDPKVISIYATNRHGTFLEFNSQPTHDRTRILGTYGDGIPPEITAEFDREYRGVCQPGSSVATAVAAGTAALMLAYIATFPKVFASSANRKTLQRAHDSRGMEALFRKMGQQSPTGGLFINPGHFWRVNNTDEARFHAISSCLWDVDRYM
;
A
#
# COMPACT_ATOMS: atom_id res chain seq x y z
N MET A 1 -21.37 39.00 -36.72
CA MET A 1 -22.15 38.72 -35.49
C MET A 1 -21.67 37.39 -34.93
N ALA A 2 -21.49 37.36 -33.61
CA ALA A 2 -20.71 36.41 -32.82
C ALA A 2 -21.16 34.95 -33.00
N VAL A 3 -20.25 34.06 -33.39
CA VAL A 3 -19.41 33.17 -32.56
C VAL A 3 -20.18 31.94 -32.07
N ASN A 4 -20.22 30.94 -32.95
CA ASN A 4 -20.14 29.53 -32.59
C ASN A 4 -18.81 29.28 -31.88
N GLN A 5 -18.78 28.55 -30.76
CA GLN A 5 -18.04 27.29 -30.59
C GLN A 5 -18.43 26.60 -29.26
N PRO A 6 -18.60 25.26 -29.24
CA PRO A 6 -19.05 24.47 -28.10
C PRO A 6 -17.87 24.10 -27.19
N TYR A 7 -18.09 23.99 -25.87
CA TYR A 7 -17.13 23.37 -24.96
C TYR A 7 -17.79 22.21 -24.23
N ASP A 8 -17.51 21.01 -24.70
CA ASP A 8 -17.77 19.75 -24.02
C ASP A 8 -16.91 19.65 -22.75
N ILE A 9 -17.54 19.33 -21.63
CA ILE A 9 -16.87 18.96 -20.38
C ILE A 9 -16.98 17.45 -20.24
N ILE A 10 -16.01 16.72 -20.78
CA ILE A 10 -15.83 15.29 -20.52
C ILE A 10 -14.37 15.09 -20.10
N ALA A 11 -14.14 14.95 -18.80
CA ALA A 11 -12.84 14.53 -18.26
C ALA A 11 -12.81 12.99 -18.23
N ALA A 12 -12.47 12.38 -19.36
CA ALA A 12 -12.15 10.96 -19.44
C ALA A 12 -10.68 10.76 -19.02
N ASN A 13 -10.44 9.98 -17.97
CA ASN A 13 -9.11 9.41 -17.74
C ASN A 13 -9.26 7.89 -17.60
N GLN A 14 -8.43 7.19 -18.36
CA GLN A 14 -8.57 5.80 -18.80
C GLN A 14 -8.16 4.82 -17.69
N TYR A 15 -8.89 4.78 -16.56
CA TYR A 15 -8.67 3.81 -15.49
C TYR A 15 -10.02 3.29 -15.01
N ARG A 16 -10.35 2.06 -15.43
CA ARG A 16 -11.59 1.36 -15.09
C ARG A 16 -11.70 1.22 -13.57
N ASN A 17 -12.83 1.65 -13.03
CA ASN A 17 -13.34 1.54 -11.67
C ASN A 17 -12.92 2.61 -10.65
N GLN A 18 -13.69 3.70 -10.65
CA GLN A 18 -14.28 4.32 -9.44
C GLN A 18 -15.32 5.36 -9.87
N TYR A 19 -16.56 5.20 -9.39
CA TYR A 19 -17.70 6.08 -9.72
C TYR A 19 -17.60 7.40 -8.93
N PRO A 20 -17.45 8.58 -9.58
CA PRO A 20 -17.55 9.85 -8.88
C PRO A 20 -18.98 10.03 -8.34
N LEU A 21 -19.10 10.38 -7.06
CA LEU A 21 -20.36 10.76 -6.42
C LEU A 21 -20.65 12.23 -6.72
N LEU A 22 -21.80 12.50 -7.33
CA LEU A 22 -22.29 13.83 -7.65
C LEU A 22 -23.33 14.25 -6.61
N TYR A 23 -23.11 15.36 -5.91
CA TYR A 23 -24.12 15.98 -5.06
C TYR A 23 -24.48 17.35 -5.62
N PRO A 24 -25.76 17.63 -5.94
CA PRO A 24 -26.17 18.93 -6.41
C PRO A 24 -26.28 19.90 -5.22
N ILE A 25 -25.42 20.92 -5.21
CA ILE A 25 -25.77 22.23 -4.66
C ILE A 25 -26.08 23.09 -5.90
N PRO A 26 -27.16 23.89 -5.93
CA PRO A 26 -27.47 24.74 -7.07
C PRO A 26 -26.23 25.53 -7.55
N GLY A 27 -25.83 25.34 -8.80
CA GLY A 27 -24.69 26.05 -9.40
C GLY A 27 -23.28 25.50 -9.09
N THR A 28 -23.13 24.38 -8.36
CA THR A 28 -21.80 23.82 -8.00
C THR A 28 -21.75 22.29 -8.12
N LEU A 29 -20.70 21.79 -8.77
CA LEU A 29 -20.34 20.38 -8.80
C LEU A 29 -19.47 20.02 -7.59
N LEU A 30 -19.86 19.00 -6.82
CA LEU A 30 -19.05 18.46 -5.71
C LEU A 30 -18.43 17.11 -6.11
N LEU A 31 -17.10 16.99 -5.94
CA LEU A 31 -16.37 15.73 -6.08
C LEU A 31 -15.99 15.18 -4.71
N VAL A 32 -16.45 13.98 -4.38
CA VAL A 32 -16.08 13.30 -3.13
C VAL A 32 -14.61 12.88 -3.16
N LEU A 33 -13.86 13.27 -2.13
CA LEU A 33 -12.50 12.77 -1.88
C LEU A 33 -12.62 11.41 -1.19
N GLY A 34 -12.18 10.35 -1.87
CA GLY A 34 -12.36 8.98 -1.39
C GLY A 34 -11.62 8.72 -0.08
N ASN A 35 -12.37 8.36 0.97
CA ASN A 35 -11.82 7.88 2.24
C ASN A 35 -11.38 6.41 2.15
N ILE A 36 -10.54 5.98 3.09
CA ILE A 36 -10.09 4.58 3.24
C ILE A 36 -11.21 3.63 3.72
N GLY A 37 -12.42 4.15 4.00
CA GLY A 37 -13.58 3.33 4.35
C GLY A 37 -14.48 3.08 3.15
N HIS A 38 -14.51 1.82 2.69
CA HIS A 38 -15.40 1.22 1.69
C HIS A 38 -15.11 1.59 0.22
N HIS A 39 -14.81 0.56 -0.59
CA HIS A 39 -14.48 0.55 -2.05
C HIS A 39 -13.02 0.73 -2.50
N GLN A 40 -12.04 0.30 -1.71
CA GLN A 40 -10.75 -0.12 -2.26
C GLN A 40 -10.38 -1.53 -1.80
N ALA A 41 -11.18 -2.50 -2.22
CA ALA A 41 -10.70 -3.85 -2.47
C ALA A 41 -10.91 -4.11 -3.97
N GLY A 42 -9.82 -4.33 -4.68
CA GLY A 42 -9.82 -4.92 -6.03
C GLY A 42 -10.24 -3.99 -7.16
N TYR A 43 -9.28 -3.38 -7.85
CA TYR A 43 -9.30 -3.38 -9.32
C TYR A 43 -7.87 -3.32 -9.85
N ASN A 44 -7.42 -4.48 -10.33
CA ASN A 44 -6.12 -4.70 -10.95
C ASN A 44 -6.02 -3.95 -12.29
N PHE A 45 -4.97 -3.16 -12.45
CA PHE A 45 -4.43 -2.75 -13.74
C PHE A 45 -3.55 -3.86 -14.31
N SER A 46 -4.16 -4.97 -14.72
CA SER A 46 -3.57 -6.01 -15.60
C SER A 46 -4.49 -7.25 -15.65
N SER A 47 -5.51 -7.19 -16.48
CA SER A 47 -5.97 -8.39 -17.18
C SER A 47 -6.54 -7.97 -18.52
N HIS A 48 -5.76 -8.18 -19.58
CA HIS A 48 -6.36 -8.47 -20.87
C HIS A 48 -7.00 -9.85 -20.75
N ARG A 49 -8.21 -9.92 -20.18
CA ARG A 49 -9.15 -10.97 -20.53
C ARG A 49 -9.91 -10.46 -21.74
N SER A 50 -9.63 -11.06 -22.88
CA SER A 50 -10.61 -11.18 -23.95
C SER A 50 -11.84 -11.86 -23.34
N LEU A 51 -12.82 -11.05 -22.92
CA LEU A 51 -14.17 -11.52 -22.70
C LEU A 51 -14.68 -11.91 -24.08
N SER A 52 -14.87 -13.22 -24.27
CA SER A 52 -15.63 -13.75 -25.38
C SER A 52 -17.00 -13.07 -25.41
N ASP A 53 -17.34 -12.52 -26.56
CA ASP A 53 -18.66 -12.02 -26.89
C ASP A 53 -19.68 -13.17 -26.84
N SER A 54 -20.26 -13.41 -25.67
CA SER A 54 -21.59 -14.01 -25.50
C SER A 54 -21.91 -14.11 -24.01
N ASP A 55 -23.11 -13.63 -23.63
CA ASP A 55 -23.81 -13.83 -22.35
C ASP A 55 -23.67 -12.73 -21.28
N ALA A 56 -24.08 -11.50 -21.65
CA ALA A 56 -24.84 -10.57 -20.78
C ALA A 56 -25.37 -9.39 -21.61
N ALA A 57 -26.27 -9.65 -22.55
CA ALA A 57 -27.14 -8.61 -23.10
C ALA A 57 -28.42 -8.57 -22.26
N THR A 58 -28.70 -7.41 -21.62
CA THR A 58 -29.95 -6.91 -20.96
C THR A 58 -29.58 -6.30 -19.59
N ASP A 59 -29.64 -5.02 -19.21
CA ASP A 59 -30.22 -3.78 -19.76
C ASP A 59 -29.35 -2.60 -19.27
N SER A 60 -28.55 -1.97 -20.14
CA SER A 60 -27.81 -0.75 -19.79
C SER A 60 -28.34 0.42 -20.61
N TYR A 61 -28.91 1.42 -19.95
CA TYR A 61 -29.42 2.64 -20.60
C TYR A 61 -28.30 3.67 -20.74
N TRP A 62 -28.04 4.13 -21.96
CA TRP A 62 -27.13 5.26 -22.16
C TRP A 62 -27.80 6.58 -21.77
N LEU A 63 -27.01 7.55 -21.33
CA LEU A 63 -27.50 8.86 -20.93
C LEU A 63 -27.35 9.85 -22.09
N ASP A 64 -28.48 10.36 -22.58
CA ASP A 64 -28.54 11.49 -23.52
C ASP A 64 -28.24 12.82 -22.81
N HIS A 65 -27.95 13.85 -23.60
CA HIS A 65 -27.69 15.21 -23.10
C HIS A 65 -28.85 15.71 -22.24
N GLY A 66 -28.56 16.11 -20.99
CA GLY A 66 -29.57 16.60 -20.03
C GLY A 66 -30.20 15.52 -19.14
N HIS A 67 -29.97 14.23 -19.38
CA HIS A 67 -30.45 13.17 -18.47
C HIS A 67 -29.83 13.26 -17.08
N ILE A 68 -28.56 13.66 -16.96
CA ILE A 68 -27.94 13.88 -15.63
C ILE A 68 -28.71 14.95 -14.85
N CYS A 69 -29.08 16.07 -15.47
CA CYS A 69 -29.88 17.10 -14.83
C CYS A 69 -31.25 16.55 -14.39
N SER A 70 -31.90 15.76 -15.26
CA SER A 70 -33.16 15.11 -14.94
C SER A 70 -33.05 14.11 -13.78
N LEU A 71 -31.92 13.41 -13.64
CA LEU A 71 -31.65 12.52 -12.52
C LEU A 71 -31.38 13.30 -11.23
N LEU A 72 -30.74 14.47 -11.31
CA LEU A 72 -30.48 15.33 -10.15
C LEU A 72 -31.75 16.02 -9.65
N ASP A 73 -32.73 16.27 -10.53
CA ASP A 73 -34.05 16.81 -10.17
C ASP A 73 -34.94 15.76 -9.48
N ARG A 74 -34.60 14.48 -9.59
CA ARG A 74 -35.31 13.39 -8.93
C ARG A 74 -34.66 13.14 -7.56
N GLU A 75 -35.44 13.28 -6.49
CA GLU A 75 -35.00 12.93 -5.13
C GLU A 75 -34.96 11.40 -4.96
N GLU A 76 -34.07 10.72 -5.68
CA GLU A 76 -34.01 9.25 -5.71
C GLU A 76 -33.49 8.63 -4.40
N PHE A 77 -32.83 9.43 -3.55
CA PHE A 77 -32.17 8.99 -2.29
C PHE A 77 -31.27 7.76 -2.45
N ALA A 78 -30.73 7.54 -3.66
CA ALA A 78 -29.94 6.37 -4.04
C ALA A 78 -28.65 6.80 -4.72
N ARG A 79 -27.59 6.00 -4.58
CA ARG A 79 -26.34 6.18 -5.32
C ARG A 79 -26.52 5.60 -6.72
N ILE A 80 -26.52 6.49 -7.72
CA ILE A 80 -26.55 6.13 -9.14
C ILE A 80 -25.13 5.84 -9.61
N LEU A 81 -24.92 4.67 -10.22
CA LEU A 81 -23.62 4.25 -10.73
C LEU A 81 -23.53 4.49 -12.24
N LEU A 82 -22.49 5.19 -12.68
CA LEU A 82 -22.30 5.61 -14.07
C LEU A 82 -20.98 5.08 -14.65
N GLU A 83 -21.03 4.27 -15.70
CA GLU A 83 -19.84 3.78 -16.40
C GLU A 83 -19.59 4.61 -17.67
N PHE A 84 -18.40 5.18 -17.81
CA PHE A 84 -17.96 5.78 -19.06
C PHE A 84 -17.24 4.74 -19.92
N LYS A 85 -17.76 4.46 -21.13
CA LYS A 85 -17.09 3.57 -22.09
C LYS A 85 -16.37 4.41 -23.16
N PRO A 86 -15.20 3.97 -23.66
CA PRO A 86 -14.27 4.78 -24.49
C PRO A 86 -14.83 5.36 -25.81
N VAL A 87 -16.08 5.07 -26.17
CA VAL A 87 -16.76 5.62 -27.34
C VAL A 87 -17.51 6.93 -27.01
N ASP A 88 -16.98 7.70 -26.05
CA ASP A 88 -17.56 8.93 -25.49
C ASP A 88 -19.00 8.81 -24.97
N ARG A 89 -19.38 7.65 -24.42
CA ARG A 89 -20.75 7.46 -23.89
C ARG A 89 -20.76 7.08 -22.41
N LEU A 90 -21.63 7.76 -21.68
CA LEU A 90 -21.92 7.51 -20.28
C LEU A 90 -23.15 6.61 -20.16
N TYR A 91 -23.00 5.51 -19.45
CA TYR A 91 -24.04 4.51 -19.21
C TYR A 91 -24.45 4.55 -17.75
N GLN A 92 -25.75 4.54 -17.48
CA GLN A 92 -26.24 4.24 -16.15
C GLN A 92 -26.23 2.72 -15.96
N LEU A 93 -25.63 2.27 -14.87
CA LEU A 93 -25.66 0.87 -14.49
C LEU A 93 -27.00 0.54 -13.81
N PRO A 94 -27.52 -0.69 -14.00
CA PRO A 94 -28.83 -1.08 -13.47
C PRO A 94 -28.86 -1.20 -11.93
N SER A 95 -27.69 -1.31 -11.29
CA SER A 95 -27.58 -1.36 -9.83
C SER A 95 -27.50 0.03 -9.20
N SER A 96 -28.26 0.23 -8.13
CA SER A 96 -28.16 1.38 -7.23
C SER A 96 -27.66 0.93 -5.86
N GLU A 97 -26.84 1.74 -5.21
CA GLU A 97 -26.37 1.48 -3.84
C GLU A 97 -27.07 2.42 -2.85
N ALA A 98 -27.21 1.98 -1.59
CA ALA A 98 -27.68 2.86 -0.53
C ALA A 98 -26.62 3.95 -0.26
N PRO A 99 -27.01 5.23 -0.15
CA PRO A 99 -26.05 6.29 0.16
C PRO A 99 -25.51 6.10 1.58
N GLN A 100 -24.19 6.15 1.72
CA GLN A 100 -23.52 6.01 3.02
C GLN A 100 -23.97 7.08 4.02
N PHE A 101 -24.31 8.28 3.53
CA PHE A 101 -24.87 9.37 4.34
C PHE A 101 -26.02 10.04 3.62
N ARG A 102 -27.04 10.42 4.38
CA ARG A 102 -27.97 11.47 3.96
C ARG A 102 -27.40 12.82 4.37
N LEU A 103 -26.68 13.45 3.46
CA LEU A 103 -26.12 14.78 3.66
C LEU A 103 -27.27 15.79 3.86
N ALA A 104 -27.14 16.65 4.85
CA ALA A 104 -28.10 17.73 5.05
C ALA A 104 -27.86 18.83 4.00
N ALA A 105 -28.94 19.35 3.42
CA ALA A 105 -28.86 20.48 2.52
C ALA A 105 -28.42 21.75 3.27
N GLY A 106 -27.38 22.43 2.78
CA GLY A 106 -26.93 23.73 3.27
C GLY A 106 -25.82 23.73 4.33
N ARG A 107 -24.94 24.73 4.23
CA ARG A 107 -23.84 25.15 5.14
C ARG A 107 -22.84 24.05 5.56
N GLY A 108 -22.17 23.46 4.58
CA GLY A 108 -20.90 22.77 4.83
C GLY A 108 -19.83 23.70 5.43
N GLN A 109 -18.74 23.12 5.94
CA GLN A 109 -17.58 23.84 6.43
C GLN A 109 -16.41 23.69 5.47
N SER A 110 -15.72 24.78 5.11
CA SER A 110 -14.47 24.68 4.33
C SER A 110 -13.37 24.04 5.17
N LEU A 111 -12.37 23.44 4.53
CA LEU A 111 -11.19 22.91 5.21
C LEU A 111 -10.50 24.00 6.04
N ALA A 112 -10.45 25.24 5.55
CA ALA A 112 -9.91 26.36 6.33
C ALA A 112 -10.66 26.56 7.65
N SER A 113 -12.00 26.51 7.63
CA SER A 113 -12.82 26.55 8.85
C SER A 113 -12.61 25.32 9.74
N ILE A 114 -12.51 24.12 9.15
CA ILE A 114 -12.22 22.88 9.90
C ILE A 114 -10.91 22.99 10.68
N LEU A 115 -9.84 23.47 10.04
CA LEU A 115 -8.53 23.62 10.68
C LEU A 115 -8.55 24.59 11.88
N GLN A 116 -9.45 25.56 11.89
CA GLN A 116 -9.56 26.54 12.97
C GLN A 116 -10.50 26.08 14.10
N HIS A 117 -11.60 25.42 13.76
CA HIS A 117 -12.73 25.24 14.67
C HIS A 117 -12.97 23.78 15.09
N TYR A 118 -12.26 22.81 14.50
CA TYR A 118 -12.44 21.39 14.77
C TYR A 118 -11.14 20.74 15.24
N HIS A 119 -11.28 19.74 16.11
CA HIS A 119 -10.16 18.95 16.59
C HIS A 119 -9.82 17.86 15.57
N LEU A 120 -8.64 17.98 14.94
CA LEU A 120 -8.06 16.96 14.08
C LEU A 120 -6.94 16.22 14.83
N THR A 121 -7.18 14.94 15.13
CA THR A 121 -6.16 14.06 15.66
C THR A 121 -5.08 13.81 14.60
N PRO A 122 -3.87 13.34 14.98
CA PRO A 122 -2.86 12.91 14.02
C PRO A 122 -3.39 11.95 12.95
N ARG A 123 -4.33 11.07 13.32
CA ARG A 123 -4.98 10.13 12.41
C ARG A 123 -5.87 10.82 11.38
N ASP A 124 -6.66 11.79 11.82
CA ASP A 124 -7.55 12.55 10.93
C ASP A 124 -6.75 13.34 9.92
N ARG A 125 -5.66 13.97 10.36
CA ARG A 125 -4.73 14.71 9.50
C ARG A 125 -4.14 13.81 8.41
N VAL A 126 -3.61 12.65 8.78
CA VAL A 126 -3.04 11.69 7.83
C VAL A 126 -4.10 11.17 6.85
N SER A 127 -5.27 10.79 7.35
CA SER A 127 -6.35 10.21 6.53
C SER A 127 -6.89 11.23 5.51
N LEU A 128 -7.07 12.47 5.96
CA LEU A 128 -7.48 13.57 5.10
C LEU A 128 -6.41 13.92 4.07
N SER A 129 -5.15 14.05 4.49
CA SER A 129 -4.02 14.31 3.59
C SER A 129 -3.88 13.24 2.51
N TYR A 130 -4.05 11.96 2.85
CA TYR A 130 -4.06 10.89 1.87
C TYR A 130 -5.21 11.02 0.87
N SER A 131 -6.43 11.25 1.36
CA SER A 131 -7.64 11.37 0.51
C SER A 131 -7.51 12.55 -0.47
N VAL A 132 -6.98 13.69 0.00
CA VAL A 132 -6.67 14.86 -0.83
C VAL A 132 -5.58 14.52 -1.85
N ALA A 133 -4.43 14.00 -1.44
CA ALA A 133 -3.31 13.70 -2.34
C ALA A 133 -3.68 12.67 -3.40
N ARG A 134 -4.39 11.61 -3.00
CA ARG A 134 -4.86 10.55 -3.90
C ARG A 134 -5.78 11.10 -4.97
N THR A 135 -6.76 11.90 -4.59
CA THR A 135 -7.70 12.49 -5.55
C THR A 135 -6.99 13.49 -6.47
N TYR A 136 -6.10 14.32 -5.91
CA TYR A 136 -5.25 15.24 -6.67
C TYR A 136 -4.44 14.51 -7.75
N TRP A 137 -3.86 13.36 -7.41
CA TRP A 137 -3.10 12.51 -8.33
C TRP A 137 -3.97 11.80 -9.37
N GLN A 138 -5.14 11.29 -8.99
CA GLN A 138 -6.07 10.61 -9.89
C GLN A 138 -6.52 11.54 -11.02
N PHE A 139 -6.81 12.79 -10.67
CA PHE A 139 -7.31 13.78 -11.61
C PHE A 139 -6.22 14.69 -12.20
N TYR A 140 -4.94 14.48 -11.87
CA TYR A 140 -3.83 15.40 -12.15
C TYR A 140 -3.80 16.01 -13.57
N ASP A 141 -4.09 15.18 -14.59
CA ASP A 141 -4.09 15.55 -16.01
C ASP A 141 -5.47 15.97 -16.56
N SER A 142 -6.47 16.14 -15.71
CA SER A 142 -7.84 16.50 -16.11
C SER A 142 -8.10 18.01 -16.06
N GLU A 143 -9.17 18.43 -16.73
CA GLU A 143 -9.68 19.82 -16.66
C GLU A 143 -10.01 20.26 -15.22
N LEU A 144 -10.36 19.32 -14.33
CA LEU A 144 -10.64 19.61 -12.91
C LEU A 144 -9.44 20.22 -12.18
N MET A 145 -8.22 19.96 -12.68
CA MET A 145 -6.97 20.44 -12.11
C MET A 145 -6.51 21.78 -12.69
N ARG A 146 -7.22 22.30 -13.69
CA ARG A 146 -6.97 23.67 -14.19
C ARG A 146 -7.52 24.73 -13.24
N ARG A 147 -8.29 24.34 -12.24
CA ARG A 147 -8.76 25.21 -11.15
C ARG A 147 -7.88 25.01 -9.92
N LYS A 148 -7.66 26.09 -9.16
CA LYS A 148 -6.90 26.02 -7.89
C LYS A 148 -7.68 25.21 -6.88
N TRP A 149 -7.04 24.18 -6.33
CA TRP A 149 -7.51 23.55 -5.11
C TRP A 149 -6.84 24.26 -3.93
N SER A 150 -7.64 24.70 -2.97
CA SER A 150 -7.23 25.33 -1.72
C SER A 150 -8.13 24.86 -0.58
N SER A 151 -7.75 25.20 0.66
CA SER A 151 -8.55 24.93 1.85
C SER A 151 -9.94 25.58 1.83
N GLU A 152 -10.18 26.57 0.97
CA GLU A 152 -11.50 27.17 0.73
C GLU A 152 -12.36 26.40 -0.29
N SER A 153 -11.72 25.62 -1.16
CA SER A 153 -12.42 24.83 -2.19
C SER A 153 -12.83 23.43 -1.73
N ILE A 154 -12.29 22.98 -0.59
CA ILE A 154 -12.55 21.66 0.02
C ILE A 154 -13.56 21.85 1.15
N TRP A 155 -14.63 21.07 1.15
CA TRP A 155 -15.80 21.20 2.03
C TRP A 155 -16.10 19.91 2.77
N PHE A 156 -16.70 20.04 3.95
CA PHE A 156 -17.22 18.95 4.78
C PHE A 156 -18.70 19.21 5.04
N MET A 157 -19.54 18.20 4.79
CA MET A 157 -20.99 18.36 4.80
C MET A 157 -21.61 17.69 6.03
N PRO A 158 -22.54 18.36 6.75
CA PRO A 158 -23.25 17.76 7.87
C PRO A 158 -24.19 16.63 7.42
N THR A 159 -24.48 15.71 8.33
CA THR A 159 -25.51 14.68 8.13
C THR A 159 -26.87 15.18 8.60
N SER A 160 -27.95 14.70 7.99
CA SER A 160 -29.34 15.03 8.34
C SER A 160 -29.84 14.47 9.69
N SER A 161 -29.03 13.67 10.40
CA SER A 161 -29.36 13.19 11.75
C SER A 161 -29.13 14.29 12.80
N ASP A 162 -30.12 14.48 13.68
CA ASP A 162 -30.09 15.49 14.75
C ASP A 162 -29.14 15.11 15.93
N ASP A 163 -28.60 13.88 15.92
CA ASP A 163 -27.72 13.34 16.96
C ASP A 163 -26.29 13.91 16.93
N HIS A 164 -25.88 14.59 15.85
CA HIS A 164 -24.49 14.99 15.59
C HIS A 164 -24.29 16.52 15.39
N LYS A 165 -24.97 17.37 16.17
CA LYS A 165 -24.94 18.85 15.98
C LYS A 165 -23.55 19.50 16.04
N ASP A 166 -22.56 18.85 16.68
CA ASP A 166 -21.18 19.35 16.80
C ASP A 166 -20.13 18.43 16.14
N GLU A 167 -20.59 17.46 15.33
CA GLU A 167 -19.71 16.52 14.65
C GLU A 167 -19.92 16.61 13.13
N LEU A 168 -18.84 16.47 12.38
CA LEU A 168 -18.89 16.32 10.93
C LEU A 168 -18.24 15.00 10.53
N PRO A 169 -18.79 14.27 9.55
CA PRO A 169 -18.07 13.17 8.92
C PRO A 169 -16.73 13.67 8.41
N LEU A 170 -15.65 12.91 8.61
CA LEU A 170 -14.35 13.16 8.00
C LEU A 170 -14.39 12.80 6.51
N GLN A 171 -15.34 13.35 5.75
CA GLN A 171 -15.50 13.14 4.32
C GLN A 171 -15.44 14.50 3.63
N ALA A 172 -14.41 14.67 2.82
CA ALA A 172 -14.13 15.92 2.14
C ALA A 172 -14.69 15.91 0.71
N PHE A 173 -15.12 17.08 0.24
CA PHE A 173 -15.69 17.30 -1.08
C PHE A 173 -14.98 18.48 -1.72
N VAL A 174 -14.57 18.38 -2.99
CA VAL A 174 -14.03 19.54 -3.73
C VAL A 174 -15.16 20.19 -4.51
N SER A 175 -15.25 21.51 -4.40
CA SER A 175 -16.26 22.31 -5.07
C SER A 175 -15.78 22.88 -6.41
N PHE A 176 -16.64 22.78 -7.42
CA PHE A 176 -16.44 23.31 -8.77
C PHE A 176 -17.67 24.14 -9.18
N PRO A 177 -17.70 25.46 -8.88
CA PRO A 177 -18.81 26.33 -9.29
C PRO A 177 -18.87 26.50 -10.80
N PHE A 178 -20.05 26.41 -11.41
CA PHE A 178 -20.21 26.44 -12.87
C PHE A 178 -19.85 27.82 -13.48
N GLU A 179 -20.12 28.93 -12.78
CA GLU A 179 -20.03 30.29 -13.32
C GLU A 179 -18.77 31.08 -12.89
N SER A 180 -17.76 30.43 -12.28
CA SER A 180 -16.57 31.18 -11.82
C SER A 180 -15.62 31.51 -12.97
N PRO A 181 -15.33 32.79 -13.25
CA PRO A 181 -14.34 33.19 -14.25
C PRO A 181 -12.93 32.90 -13.73
N ASN A 182 -12.43 31.68 -13.94
CA ASN A 182 -11.14 31.29 -13.36
C ASN A 182 -9.97 31.42 -14.34
N HIS A 183 -8.91 32.05 -13.85
CA HIS A 183 -7.56 31.97 -14.38
C HIS A 183 -7.13 30.50 -14.39
N ARG A 184 -6.87 29.95 -15.58
CA ARG A 184 -6.41 28.57 -15.74
C ARG A 184 -5.03 28.41 -15.09
N ILE A 185 -4.90 27.45 -14.20
CA ILE A 185 -3.62 27.09 -13.62
C ILE A 185 -2.90 26.12 -14.53
N GLU A 186 -1.81 26.61 -15.13
CA GLU A 186 -0.86 25.77 -15.85
C GLU A 186 -0.20 24.77 -14.90
N ASP A 187 0.10 23.59 -15.43
CA ASP A 187 0.78 22.55 -14.69
C ASP A 187 2.26 22.90 -14.42
N PHE A 188 2.91 23.54 -15.41
CA PHE A 188 4.31 23.93 -15.39
C PHE A 188 4.50 25.31 -16.03
N ILE A 189 5.31 26.16 -15.42
CA ILE A 189 5.68 27.50 -15.94
C ILE A 189 7.07 27.42 -16.58
N ASP A 190 7.07 27.34 -17.91
CA ASP A 190 8.29 27.20 -18.74
C ASP A 190 8.98 28.54 -19.04
N ASP A 191 8.37 29.68 -18.70
CA ASP A 191 9.01 30.97 -18.93
C ASP A 191 10.21 31.15 -17.98
N LEU A 192 11.41 30.89 -18.50
CA LEU A 192 12.67 31.02 -17.79
C LEU A 192 13.01 32.47 -17.42
N LYS A 193 12.36 33.46 -18.06
CA LYS A 193 12.56 34.89 -17.74
C LYS A 193 11.87 35.27 -16.43
N VAL A 194 10.88 34.49 -15.99
CA VAL A 194 10.21 34.71 -14.70
C VAL A 194 11.00 33.97 -13.62
N PRO A 195 11.58 34.67 -12.62
CA PRO A 195 12.30 34.03 -11.53
C PRO A 195 11.30 33.41 -10.56
N LEU A 196 11.19 32.08 -10.58
CA LEU A 196 10.29 31.31 -9.71
C LEU A 196 11.07 30.27 -8.92
N ASN A 197 10.83 30.22 -7.61
CA ASN A 197 11.38 29.20 -6.71
C ASN A 197 10.74 27.81 -6.92
N HIS A 198 9.50 27.79 -7.45
CA HIS A 198 8.77 26.56 -7.76
C HIS A 198 7.99 26.71 -9.07
N ARG A 199 8.33 25.91 -10.08
CA ARG A 199 7.76 26.01 -11.45
C ARG A 199 6.52 25.15 -11.69
N CYS A 200 6.08 24.34 -10.72
CA CYS A 200 4.86 23.52 -10.83
C CYS A 200 3.76 24.03 -9.89
N PRO A 201 2.87 24.94 -10.32
CA PRO A 201 1.85 25.53 -9.43
C PRO A 201 0.89 24.52 -8.82
N ARG A 202 0.51 23.47 -9.58
CA ARG A 202 -0.38 22.41 -9.09
C ARG A 202 0.24 21.61 -7.96
N VAL A 203 1.48 21.15 -8.15
CA VAL A 203 2.22 20.42 -7.12
C VAL A 203 2.43 21.27 -5.86
N PHE A 204 2.78 22.54 -6.04
CA PHE A 204 2.94 23.47 -4.92
C PHE A 204 1.63 23.64 -4.13
N ALA A 205 0.49 23.79 -4.82
CA ALA A 205 -0.82 23.89 -4.18
C ALA A 205 -1.16 22.64 -3.34
N LEU A 206 -0.83 21.44 -3.84
CA LEU A 206 -0.94 20.22 -3.05
C LEU A 206 -0.04 20.25 -1.81
N GLY A 207 1.22 20.69 -1.95
CA GLY A 207 2.14 20.87 -0.82
C GLY A 207 1.60 21.81 0.26
N VAL A 208 0.99 22.93 -0.15
CA VAL A 208 0.32 23.88 0.76
C VAL A 208 -0.87 23.24 1.47
N LEU A 209 -1.75 22.53 0.77
CA LEU A 209 -2.88 21.82 1.39
C LEU A 209 -2.41 20.82 2.45
N LEU A 210 -1.36 20.05 2.13
CA LEU A 210 -0.78 19.08 3.08
C LEU A 210 -0.12 19.79 4.28
N LEU A 211 0.53 20.93 4.08
CA LEU A 211 1.05 21.78 5.17
C LEU A 211 -0.07 22.28 6.07
N GLU A 212 -1.17 22.79 5.51
CA GLU A 212 -2.32 23.30 6.25
C GLU A 212 -2.90 22.22 7.16
N ILE A 213 -3.13 21.03 6.60
CA ILE A 213 -3.65 19.86 7.33
C ILE A 213 -2.64 19.42 8.41
N GLY A 214 -1.36 19.33 8.07
CA GLY A 214 -0.32 18.90 9.00
C GLY A 214 -0.15 19.86 10.18
N CYS A 215 -0.08 21.15 9.90
CA CYS A 215 0.03 22.19 10.93
C CYS A 215 -1.27 22.37 11.74
N GLY A 216 -2.42 22.00 11.16
CA GLY A 216 -3.73 22.28 11.76
C GLY A 216 -4.07 23.76 11.72
N SER A 217 -3.63 24.49 10.70
CA SER A 217 -3.87 25.93 10.57
C SER A 217 -3.87 26.35 9.09
N PRO A 218 -4.78 27.24 8.66
CA PRO A 218 -4.80 27.73 7.28
C PRO A 218 -3.50 28.44 6.89
N PHE A 219 -3.19 28.39 5.60
CA PHE A 219 -2.03 29.04 4.99
C PHE A 219 -2.44 30.45 4.54
N THR A 220 -1.91 31.46 5.22
CA THR A 220 -2.21 32.87 4.93
C THR A 220 -0.94 33.64 4.62
N THR A 221 -0.92 34.33 3.49
CA THR A 221 0.16 35.23 3.09
C THR A 221 -0.41 36.59 2.69
N PRO A 222 0.34 37.70 2.86
CA PRO A 222 -0.03 38.99 2.31
C PRO A 222 -0.17 38.91 0.79
N VAL A 223 -1.10 39.71 0.25
CA VAL A 223 -1.31 39.81 -1.19
C VAL A 223 -0.30 40.80 -1.78
N HIS A 224 0.48 40.33 -2.75
CA HIS A 224 1.43 41.12 -3.53
C HIS A 224 0.88 41.41 -4.93
N GLN A 225 1.20 42.59 -5.48
CA GLN A 225 0.72 43.01 -6.81
C GLN A 225 1.27 42.13 -7.96
N ASN A 226 2.50 41.63 -7.83
CA ASN A 226 3.13 40.80 -8.84
C ASN A 226 2.96 39.31 -8.51
N LEU A 227 2.44 38.53 -9.46
CA LEU A 227 2.23 37.09 -9.33
C LEU A 227 3.51 36.29 -9.04
N SER A 228 4.65 36.66 -9.63
CA SER A 228 5.92 35.96 -9.36
C SER A 228 6.45 36.29 -7.96
N SER A 229 6.27 37.53 -7.51
CA SER A 229 6.58 37.92 -6.13
C SER A 229 5.68 37.19 -5.13
N GLN A 230 4.38 37.07 -5.41
CA GLN A 230 3.46 36.27 -4.60
C GLN A 230 3.91 34.81 -4.52
N ALA A 231 4.16 34.18 -5.67
CA ALA A 231 4.54 32.77 -5.72
C ALA A 231 5.85 32.48 -4.95
N ASN A 232 6.85 33.37 -5.06
CA ASN A 232 8.11 33.23 -4.33
C ASN A 232 7.94 33.48 -2.83
N PHE A 233 7.12 34.46 -2.44
CA PHE A 233 6.81 34.74 -1.04
C PHE A 233 6.05 33.58 -0.38
N ASP A 234 5.05 33.04 -1.08
CA ASP A 234 4.31 31.85 -0.67
C ASP A 234 5.25 30.67 -0.49
N HIS A 235 6.19 30.47 -1.43
CA HIS A 235 7.19 29.40 -1.34
C HIS A 235 8.10 29.54 -0.12
N SER A 236 8.61 30.74 0.16
CA SER A 236 9.42 31.00 1.37
C SER A 236 8.61 30.78 2.65
N THR A 237 7.35 31.22 2.68
CA THR A 237 6.45 31.03 3.82
C THR A 237 6.15 29.56 4.06
N ALA A 238 5.89 28.80 2.99
CA ALA A 238 5.67 27.36 3.06
C ALA A 238 6.88 26.61 3.62
N ASN A 239 8.10 27.00 3.24
CA ASN A 239 9.32 26.41 3.80
C ASN A 239 9.50 26.72 5.29
N ASN A 240 9.15 27.94 5.74
CA ASN A 240 9.17 28.27 7.17
C ASN A 240 8.15 27.41 7.96
N LEU A 241 6.94 27.23 7.42
CA LEU A 241 5.93 26.36 8.02
C LEU A 241 6.34 24.88 8.00
N LEU A 242 7.05 24.42 6.96
CA LEU A 242 7.62 23.07 6.92
C LEU A 242 8.61 22.84 8.07
N GLN A 243 9.46 23.83 8.39
CA GLN A 243 10.36 23.73 9.55
C GLN A 243 9.58 23.70 10.87
N LYS A 244 8.51 24.50 10.99
CA LYS A 244 7.61 24.43 12.16
C LYS A 244 6.97 23.05 12.29
N LEU A 245 6.50 22.48 11.18
CA LEU A 245 5.90 21.15 11.14
C LEU A 245 6.92 20.08 11.57
N ARG A 246 8.15 20.11 11.04
CA ARG A 246 9.26 19.21 11.43
C ARG A 246 9.53 19.19 12.93
N ASN A 247 9.44 20.35 13.55
CA ASN A 247 9.74 20.52 14.97
C ASN A 247 8.54 20.19 15.88
N SER A 248 7.35 20.00 15.31
CA SER A 248 6.16 19.64 16.07
C SER A 248 6.14 18.14 16.41
N LYS A 249 5.51 17.79 17.55
CA LYS A 249 5.32 16.41 17.98
C LYS A 249 3.84 16.05 17.87
N TRP A 250 3.55 14.92 17.25
CA TRP A 250 2.21 14.36 17.19
C TRP A 250 2.12 13.20 18.18
N ASP A 251 1.36 13.39 19.26
CA ASP A 251 1.26 12.40 20.33
C ASP A 251 0.72 11.07 19.81
N GLY A 252 1.37 9.97 20.22
CA GLY A 252 1.00 8.63 19.78
C GLY A 252 1.35 8.30 18.31
N PHE A 253 2.08 9.16 17.60
CA PHE A 253 2.45 8.97 16.19
C PHE A 253 3.96 9.06 15.95
N SER A 254 4.58 7.95 15.55
CA SER A 254 6.03 7.80 15.40
C SER A 254 6.56 7.94 13.96
N HIS A 255 5.68 8.07 12.97
CA HIS A 255 6.03 8.02 11.54
C HIS A 255 5.88 9.38 10.83
N MET A 256 6.02 10.47 11.59
CA MET A 256 5.84 11.83 11.11
C MET A 256 6.81 12.25 10.02
N ASN A 257 8.00 11.64 9.97
CA ASN A 257 8.99 11.85 8.92
C ASN A 257 8.45 11.53 7.52
N TYR A 258 7.60 10.51 7.35
CA TYR A 258 6.99 10.19 6.05
C TYR A 258 5.98 11.25 5.62
N PHE A 259 5.22 11.82 6.57
CA PHE A 259 4.30 12.91 6.30
C PHE A 259 5.07 14.16 5.87
N VAL A 260 6.06 14.55 6.67
CA VAL A 260 6.94 15.70 6.38
C VAL A 260 7.65 15.51 5.04
N GLY A 261 8.14 14.31 4.73
CA GLY A 261 8.81 14.02 3.46
C GLY A 261 7.88 14.17 2.24
N ALA A 262 6.61 13.76 2.36
CA ALA A 262 5.61 13.96 1.31
C ALA A 262 5.33 15.45 1.08
N VAL A 263 5.25 16.25 2.15
CA VAL A 263 5.09 17.71 2.06
C VAL A 263 6.32 18.35 1.43
N GLU A 264 7.52 18.03 1.92
CA GLU A 264 8.78 18.56 1.42
C GLU A 264 8.96 18.29 -0.07
N TYR A 265 8.62 17.08 -0.52
CA TYR A 265 8.72 16.72 -1.93
C TYR A 265 7.90 17.64 -2.82
N CYS A 266 6.68 18.02 -2.40
CA CYS A 266 5.81 18.94 -3.12
C CYS A 266 6.29 20.40 -3.08
N LEU A 267 7.09 20.79 -2.09
CA LEU A 267 7.55 22.16 -1.92
C LEU A 267 8.94 22.40 -2.53
N ASP A 268 9.76 21.38 -2.68
CA ASP A 268 11.06 21.52 -3.34
C ASP A 268 10.90 21.49 -4.87
N GLY A 269 10.93 22.69 -5.47
CA GLY A 269 10.76 22.89 -6.91
C GLY A 269 11.82 22.19 -7.76
N LYS A 270 13.00 21.88 -7.18
CA LYS A 270 14.09 21.20 -7.89
C LYS A 270 13.74 19.75 -8.25
N ASN A 271 12.80 19.13 -7.52
CA ASN A 271 12.32 17.78 -7.82
C ASN A 271 11.62 17.68 -9.18
N PHE A 272 11.27 18.81 -9.80
CA PHE A 272 10.50 18.89 -11.03
C PHE A 272 11.21 19.65 -12.15
N ILE A 273 12.51 19.89 -12.00
CA ILE A 273 13.38 20.48 -13.01
C ILE A 273 14.33 19.38 -13.48
N GLN A 274 14.31 19.05 -14.78
CA GLN A 274 15.31 18.16 -15.37
C GLN A 274 16.52 19.01 -15.81
N ASP A 275 17.64 18.91 -15.09
CA ASP A 275 18.92 19.39 -15.60
C ASP A 275 19.45 18.38 -16.62
N SER A 276 19.31 18.67 -17.92
CA SER A 276 20.03 17.90 -18.95
C SER A 276 21.52 18.28 -18.89
N PRO A 277 22.45 17.35 -18.66
CA PRO A 277 23.89 17.65 -18.62
C PRO A 277 24.47 18.01 -19.99
N ASP A 278 23.71 17.86 -21.07
CA ASP A 278 24.23 17.88 -22.44
C ASP A 278 23.79 19.13 -23.21
N SER A 279 24.19 20.30 -22.70
CA SER A 279 23.91 21.61 -23.32
C SER A 279 24.76 21.91 -24.56
N THR A 280 25.50 20.93 -25.10
CA THR A 280 26.37 21.17 -26.27
C THR A 280 25.92 20.57 -27.59
N ARG A 281 24.83 19.79 -27.70
CA ARG A 281 24.41 19.31 -29.03
C ARG A 281 22.90 19.29 -29.27
N ARG A 282 22.53 20.19 -30.20
CA ARG A 282 21.37 20.19 -31.11
C ARG A 282 20.02 20.65 -30.54
N ARG A 283 19.57 21.79 -31.09
CA ARG A 283 18.16 22.07 -31.36
C ARG A 283 17.52 20.85 -32.03
N SER A 284 16.81 20.04 -31.26
CA SER A 284 15.92 19.01 -31.81
C SER A 284 14.86 18.61 -30.77
N GLN A 285 13.67 19.16 -31.00
CA GLN A 285 12.35 18.80 -30.47
C GLN A 285 12.08 19.08 -28.98
N PRO A 286 10.97 19.80 -28.66
CA PRO A 286 10.51 19.89 -27.29
C PRO A 286 10.18 18.48 -26.81
N LEU A 287 10.71 18.06 -25.64
CA LEU A 287 10.13 16.92 -24.93
C LEU A 287 8.61 17.17 -24.86
N LYS A 288 7.81 16.18 -25.27
CA LYS A 288 6.37 16.37 -25.35
C LYS A 288 5.86 16.68 -23.94
N LYS A 289 5.19 17.84 -23.74
CA LYS A 289 4.55 18.27 -22.46
C LYS A 289 3.79 17.15 -21.73
N GLN A 290 3.27 16.18 -22.48
CA GLN A 290 2.55 15.00 -22.00
C GLN A 290 3.44 13.93 -21.34
N GLN A 291 4.69 13.77 -21.81
CA GLN A 291 5.69 12.91 -21.18
C GLN A 291 6.09 13.48 -19.81
N ASP A 292 6.25 14.80 -19.71
CA ASP A 292 6.58 15.48 -18.46
C ASP A 292 5.43 15.41 -17.44
N ILE A 293 4.17 15.53 -17.89
CA ILE A 293 2.98 15.35 -17.04
C ILE A 293 2.91 13.92 -16.49
N SER A 294 3.15 12.92 -17.35
CA SER A 294 3.12 11.51 -16.96
C SER A 294 4.19 11.20 -15.91
N GLU A 295 5.38 11.78 -16.08
CA GLU A 295 6.48 11.64 -15.12
C GLU A 295 6.19 12.35 -13.80
N ARG A 296 5.69 13.60 -13.82
CA ARG A 296 5.24 14.31 -12.61
C ARG A 296 4.17 13.53 -11.87
N ARG A 297 3.16 13.03 -12.58
CA ARG A 297 2.08 12.22 -12.00
C ARG A 297 2.62 10.94 -11.36
N LYS A 298 3.55 10.24 -12.01
CA LYS A 298 4.25 9.08 -11.43
C LYS A 298 5.02 9.45 -10.15
N ASN A 299 5.75 10.56 -10.19
CA ASN A 299 6.54 11.03 -9.06
C ASN A 299 5.68 11.45 -7.86
N LEU A 300 4.56 12.14 -8.10
CA LEU A 300 3.57 12.47 -7.07
C LEU A 300 2.99 11.22 -6.41
N TYR A 301 2.69 10.18 -7.19
CA TYR A 301 2.24 8.91 -6.61
C TYR A 301 3.29 8.35 -5.65
N ASN A 302 4.50 8.12 -6.16
CA ASN A 302 5.57 7.41 -5.44
C ASN A 302 6.04 8.18 -4.20
N ARG A 303 6.10 9.52 -4.28
CA ARG A 303 6.73 10.36 -3.26
C ARG A 303 5.74 11.03 -2.32
N VAL A 304 4.45 11.11 -2.68
CA VAL A 304 3.43 11.84 -1.91
C VAL A 304 2.25 10.94 -1.56
N VAL A 305 1.52 10.46 -2.57
CA VAL A 305 0.27 9.71 -2.36
C VAL A 305 0.54 8.41 -1.61
N ARG A 306 1.52 7.64 -2.08
CA ARG A 306 1.84 6.32 -1.54
C ARG A 306 2.35 6.38 -0.09
N PRO A 307 3.31 7.25 0.28
CA PRO A 307 3.70 7.40 1.69
C PRO A 307 2.56 7.82 2.61
N LEU A 308 1.70 8.74 2.18
CA LEU A 308 0.52 9.16 2.95
C LEU A 308 -0.50 8.03 3.09
N GLY A 309 -0.70 7.21 2.05
CA GLY A 309 -1.57 6.04 2.08
C GLY A 309 -1.06 4.97 3.04
N TRP A 310 0.24 4.71 3.00
CA TRP A 310 0.88 3.81 3.95
C TRP A 310 0.69 4.30 5.40
N LEU A 311 0.88 5.60 5.65
CA LEU A 311 0.64 6.19 6.97
C LEU A 311 -0.82 6.03 7.42
N ALA A 312 -1.77 6.27 6.51
CA ALA A 312 -3.19 6.22 6.84
C ALA A 312 -3.66 4.79 7.16
N VAL A 313 -3.07 3.79 6.51
CA VAL A 313 -3.43 2.37 6.71
C VAL A 313 -2.62 1.71 7.85
N LYS A 314 -1.32 1.97 7.93
CA LYS A 314 -0.37 1.24 8.79
C LYS A 314 0.29 2.12 9.87
N GLY A 315 0.19 3.45 9.77
CA GLY A 315 0.82 4.40 10.69
C GLY A 315 0.18 4.46 12.09
N PHE A 316 -1.01 3.86 12.26
CA PHE A 316 -1.74 3.81 13.53
C PHE A 316 -1.99 2.35 13.94
N LYS A 317 -1.73 2.01 15.21
CA LYS A 317 -1.76 0.63 15.74
C LYS A 317 -3.17 0.01 15.83
N THR A 318 -4.23 0.78 15.63
CA THR A 318 -5.63 0.35 15.71
C THR A 318 -6.38 0.67 14.42
N ARG A 319 -7.02 -0.32 13.80
CA ARG A 319 -7.97 -0.09 12.71
C ARG A 319 -9.30 0.36 13.32
N SER A 320 -9.76 1.55 12.96
CA SER A 320 -11.12 1.98 13.25
C SER A 320 -11.98 1.47 12.10
N SER A 321 -12.83 0.49 12.37
CA SER A 321 -13.95 0.13 11.50
C SER A 321 -15.10 1.07 11.81
N GLY A 322 -15.47 1.90 10.83
CA GLY A 322 -16.52 2.91 10.96
C GLY A 322 -16.10 4.27 10.41
N THR A 323 -17.08 5.06 10.00
CA THR A 323 -16.88 6.44 9.55
C THR A 323 -16.32 7.28 10.69
N ALA A 324 -15.15 7.90 10.46
CA ALA A 324 -14.57 8.83 11.41
C ALA A 324 -15.34 10.15 11.41
N TYR A 325 -15.57 10.71 12.59
CA TYR A 325 -16.18 12.02 12.78
C TYR A 325 -15.17 12.96 13.43
N ILE A 326 -15.18 14.23 13.01
CA ILE A 326 -14.40 15.31 13.62
C ILE A 326 -15.31 16.14 14.50
N ARG A 327 -14.78 16.56 15.65
CA ARG A 327 -15.55 17.29 16.67
C ARG A 327 -15.17 18.75 16.71
N LYS A 328 -16.17 19.62 16.89
CA LYS A 328 -15.94 21.05 17.12
C LYS A 328 -15.19 21.27 18.44
N ILE A 329 -14.24 22.20 18.44
CA ILE A 329 -13.48 22.55 19.64
C ILE A 329 -14.42 23.30 20.59
N ARG A 330 -14.74 22.70 21.75
CA ARG A 330 -15.43 23.36 22.86
C ARG A 330 -14.38 23.83 23.86
N ASN A 331 -14.36 25.12 24.18
CA ASN A 331 -13.50 25.64 25.24
C ASN A 331 -14.06 25.18 26.60
N ALA A 332 -13.42 24.19 27.24
CA ALA A 332 -13.70 23.82 28.63
C ALA A 332 -12.42 23.35 29.36
N ALA A 333 -12.37 23.68 30.65
CA ALA A 333 -11.20 23.78 31.51
C ALA A 333 -10.38 22.49 31.75
N VAL A 334 -9.10 22.73 32.07
CA VAL A 334 -8.04 21.80 32.48
C VAL A 334 -8.46 20.92 33.67
N THR A 335 -8.15 19.62 33.62
CA THR A 335 -7.90 18.84 34.85
C THR A 335 -6.83 17.76 34.59
N THR A 336 -5.85 17.75 35.49
CA THR A 336 -4.59 17.00 35.51
C THR A 336 -4.66 15.84 36.52
N ALA A 337 -4.05 14.68 36.24
CA ALA A 337 -3.38 13.75 37.19
C ALA A 337 -2.97 12.45 36.42
N GLN A 338 -1.69 12.11 36.19
CA GLN A 338 -0.65 11.50 37.05
C GLN A 338 -0.93 10.09 37.62
N GLY A 339 -0.04 9.13 37.32
CA GLY A 339 0.18 7.92 38.16
C GLY A 339 0.84 6.68 37.51
N LEU A 340 2.11 6.41 37.81
CA LEU A 340 2.88 5.12 37.79
C LEU A 340 4.01 5.33 38.85
N PRO A 341 4.68 4.33 39.50
CA PRO A 341 5.13 3.00 38.96
C PRO A 341 5.29 1.80 39.97
N ALA A 342 5.75 0.60 39.51
CA ALA A 342 6.99 -0.14 39.97
C ALA A 342 7.05 -1.72 39.81
N ARG A 343 7.94 -2.21 38.91
CA ARG A 343 9.07 -3.24 38.93
C ARG A 343 9.14 -4.48 39.91
N PRO A 344 10.09 -5.47 39.74
CA PRO A 344 10.19 -6.66 38.82
C PRO A 344 10.40 -8.04 39.54
N LYS A 345 10.39 -9.20 38.82
CA LYS A 345 11.02 -10.47 39.32
C LYS A 345 11.67 -11.38 38.25
N ALA A 346 12.91 -11.76 38.56
CA ALA A 346 13.70 -13.00 38.38
C ALA A 346 13.86 -13.74 37.02
N PHE A 347 15.14 -13.95 36.66
CA PHE A 347 15.66 -14.87 35.64
C PHE A 347 15.47 -16.35 36.02
N VAL A 348 15.08 -17.19 35.04
CA VAL A 348 15.15 -18.66 35.13
C VAL A 348 16.04 -19.19 33.99
N ARG A 349 16.95 -20.13 34.31
CA ARG A 349 17.88 -20.77 33.35
C ARG A 349 17.13 -21.74 32.42
N PRO A 350 17.49 -21.89 31.13
CA PRO A 350 16.82 -22.83 30.24
C PRO A 350 17.24 -24.28 30.52
N LYS A 351 16.26 -25.21 30.50
CA LYS A 351 16.51 -26.65 30.44
C LYS A 351 16.80 -27.07 28.98
N MET A 352 17.79 -27.93 28.81
CA MET A 352 18.12 -28.61 27.54
C MET A 352 16.98 -29.55 27.13
N GLY A 353 16.37 -29.30 25.96
CA GLY A 353 15.48 -30.25 25.31
C GLY A 353 16.28 -31.30 24.52
N LYS A 354 16.19 -32.57 24.94
CA LYS A 354 16.74 -33.73 24.22
C LYS A 354 15.83 -34.07 23.03
N PHE A 355 16.32 -33.95 21.80
CA PHE A 355 15.66 -34.52 20.62
C PHE A 355 16.06 -35.99 20.48
N HIS A 356 15.07 -36.88 20.47
CA HIS A 356 15.28 -38.31 20.29
C HIS A 356 15.92 -38.64 18.94
N ASN A 357 16.96 -39.46 19.02
CA ASN A 357 17.69 -40.07 17.92
C ASN A 357 16.85 -41.26 17.39
N GLY A 358 16.28 -41.16 16.18
CA GLY A 358 15.48 -42.24 15.61
C GLY A 358 14.98 -41.99 14.17
N SER A 359 15.59 -42.73 13.24
CA SER A 359 15.18 -43.14 11.89
C SER A 359 14.53 -42.14 10.91
N THR A 360 15.18 -42.04 9.75
CA THR A 360 14.74 -41.46 8.49
C THR A 360 13.43 -42.06 7.97
N ALA A 361 12.37 -41.27 7.91
CA ALA A 361 11.30 -41.49 6.96
C ALA A 361 10.88 -40.13 6.39
N SER A 362 11.07 -39.94 5.08
CA SER A 362 10.59 -38.75 4.37
C SER A 362 9.06 -38.60 4.40
N ASN A 363 8.34 -39.59 4.94
CA ASN A 363 6.89 -39.58 5.10
C ASN A 363 6.41 -38.71 6.28
N ASN A 364 7.28 -38.24 7.17
CA ASN A 364 6.91 -37.46 8.37
C ASN A 364 7.48 -36.03 8.39
N TRP A 365 7.77 -35.46 7.22
CA TRP A 365 8.38 -34.13 7.12
C TRP A 365 7.49 -33.04 7.75
N ILE A 366 6.17 -33.10 7.54
CA ILE A 366 5.22 -32.15 8.14
C ILE A 366 5.23 -32.25 9.68
N GLN A 367 5.29 -33.46 10.23
CA GLN A 367 5.33 -33.64 11.69
C GLN A 367 6.63 -33.10 12.29
N SER A 368 7.73 -33.18 11.54
CA SER A 368 9.00 -32.58 11.94
C SER A 368 8.86 -31.05 12.03
N LEU A 369 8.20 -30.41 11.06
CA LEU A 369 7.90 -28.97 11.09
C LEU A 369 6.99 -28.59 12.25
N VAL A 370 5.93 -29.37 12.52
CA VAL A 370 5.02 -29.15 13.67
C VAL A 370 5.79 -29.19 14.99
N ARG A 371 6.69 -30.16 15.17
CA ARG A 371 7.54 -30.25 16.37
C ARG A 371 8.49 -29.07 16.51
N ILE A 372 9.07 -28.61 15.40
CA ILE A 372 9.92 -27.41 15.37
C ILE A 372 9.11 -26.17 15.76
N SER A 373 7.90 -26.00 15.20
CA SER A 373 7.01 -24.88 15.54
C SER A 373 6.68 -24.86 17.03
N ALA A 374 6.22 -25.99 17.58
CA ALA A 374 5.86 -26.09 18.99
C ALA A 374 7.02 -25.71 19.93
N TYR A 375 8.25 -26.12 19.58
CA TYR A 375 9.45 -25.74 20.32
C TYR A 375 9.72 -24.22 20.27
N ILE A 376 9.53 -23.60 19.12
CA ILE A 376 9.75 -22.15 18.94
C ILE A 376 8.66 -21.36 19.66
N ASP A 377 7.41 -21.80 19.59
CA ASP A 377 6.27 -21.15 20.23
C ASP A 377 6.40 -21.16 21.75
N ASP A 378 6.74 -22.30 22.35
CA ASP A 378 7.03 -22.41 23.79
C ASP A 378 8.13 -21.42 24.23
N ARG A 379 9.21 -21.31 23.45
CA ARG A 379 10.27 -20.33 23.72
C ARG A 379 9.81 -18.89 23.62
N ARG A 380 9.00 -18.57 22.61
CA ARG A 380 8.48 -17.21 22.43
C ARG A 380 7.57 -16.81 23.57
N VAL A 381 6.74 -17.74 24.06
CA VAL A 381 5.90 -17.55 25.25
C VAL A 381 6.77 -17.33 26.49
N GLN A 382 7.75 -18.20 26.75
CA GLN A 382 8.67 -18.06 27.90
C GLN A 382 9.47 -16.75 27.88
N LEU A 383 9.70 -16.18 26.71
CA LEU A 383 10.45 -14.95 26.50
C LEU A 383 9.56 -13.72 26.31
N ASP A 384 8.24 -13.80 26.48
CA ASP A 384 7.28 -12.71 26.26
C ASP A 384 7.47 -12.01 24.89
N LEU A 385 7.64 -12.80 23.82
CA LEU A 385 7.83 -12.29 22.46
C LEU A 385 6.50 -12.29 21.70
N THR A 386 5.88 -11.11 21.60
CA THR A 386 4.56 -10.91 20.95
C THR A 386 4.65 -10.30 19.55
N SER A 387 5.86 -9.98 19.06
CA SER A 387 6.01 -9.35 17.75
C SER A 387 5.57 -10.30 16.62
N PRO A 388 4.68 -9.87 15.71
CA PRO A 388 4.21 -10.71 14.62
C PRO A 388 5.32 -10.94 13.59
N ILE A 389 5.37 -12.14 13.04
CA ILE A 389 6.26 -12.51 11.93
C ILE A 389 5.52 -12.26 10.61
N ARG A 390 6.24 -11.72 9.62
CA ARG A 390 5.66 -11.37 8.31
C ARG A 390 6.52 -12.00 7.21
N VAL A 391 5.88 -12.75 6.33
CA VAL A 391 6.47 -13.33 5.11
C VAL A 391 5.49 -13.08 3.98
N ALA A 392 5.98 -12.66 2.80
CA ALA A 392 5.14 -12.38 1.65
C ALA A 392 5.34 -13.46 0.57
N ILE A 393 4.24 -14.05 0.11
CA ILE A 393 4.19 -14.88 -1.09
C ILE A 393 3.70 -13.99 -2.23
N LEU A 394 4.44 -13.97 -3.34
CA LEU A 394 4.03 -13.29 -4.56
C LEU A 394 3.42 -14.31 -5.52
N ASP A 395 2.18 -14.06 -5.91
CA ASP A 395 1.43 -14.89 -6.85
C ASP A 395 0.76 -13.98 -7.90
N THR A 396 0.72 -14.43 -9.15
CA THR A 396 0.05 -13.72 -10.27
C THR A 396 -1.40 -14.15 -10.44
N GLY A 397 -1.84 -15.23 -9.77
CA GLY A 397 -3.11 -15.91 -10.03
C GLY A 397 -4.05 -16.05 -8.82
N ILE A 398 -4.07 -15.09 -7.88
CA ILE A 398 -4.95 -15.20 -6.71
C ILE A 398 -6.44 -15.21 -7.11
N ASN A 399 -7.17 -16.23 -6.65
CA ASN A 399 -8.60 -16.35 -6.87
C ASN A 399 -9.38 -15.85 -5.64
N TYR A 400 -9.92 -14.63 -5.73
CA TYR A 400 -10.70 -14.02 -4.64
C TYR A 400 -12.06 -14.68 -4.40
N ASN A 401 -12.55 -15.49 -5.34
CA ASN A 401 -13.82 -16.20 -5.23
C ASN A 401 -13.65 -17.59 -4.59
N MET A 402 -12.54 -17.83 -3.88
CA MET A 402 -12.39 -19.05 -3.09
C MET A 402 -13.14 -18.89 -1.77
N PRO A 403 -13.85 -19.92 -1.27
CA PRO A 403 -14.54 -19.87 0.02
C PRO A 403 -13.67 -19.37 1.18
N TYR A 404 -12.36 -19.62 1.13
CA TYR A 404 -11.37 -19.04 2.04
C TYR A 404 -11.46 -17.51 2.21
N TYR A 405 -11.85 -16.77 1.16
CA TYR A 405 -12.02 -15.32 1.16
C TYR A 405 -13.48 -14.86 1.31
N GLU A 406 -14.45 -15.78 1.28
CA GLU A 406 -15.90 -15.49 1.32
C GLU A 406 -16.51 -15.70 2.71
N ASP A 407 -15.78 -16.34 3.64
CA ASP A 407 -16.17 -16.56 5.04
C ASP A 407 -16.48 -15.23 5.76
N GLU A 408 -17.76 -14.91 5.98
CA GLU A 408 -18.23 -13.62 6.52
C GLU A 408 -17.60 -13.21 7.86
N GLU A 409 -17.10 -14.17 8.66
CA GLU A 409 -16.46 -13.88 9.95
C GLU A 409 -15.01 -13.34 9.78
N TYR A 410 -14.34 -13.68 8.67
CA TYR A 410 -12.92 -13.38 8.45
C TYR A 410 -12.55 -12.85 7.04
N ALA A 411 -13.51 -12.77 6.11
CA ALA A 411 -13.35 -12.40 4.70
C ALA A 411 -12.64 -11.06 4.55
N ASP A 412 -13.14 -10.03 5.23
CA ASP A 412 -12.55 -8.69 5.22
C ASP A 412 -11.11 -8.71 5.76
N ASN A 413 -10.78 -9.55 6.75
CA ASN A 413 -9.43 -9.64 7.31
C ASN A 413 -8.44 -10.37 6.39
N ARG A 414 -8.92 -11.31 5.55
CA ARG A 414 -8.08 -12.11 4.64
C ARG A 414 -7.83 -11.39 3.31
N ILE A 415 -8.85 -10.78 2.71
CA ILE A 415 -8.69 -9.99 1.48
C ILE A 415 -7.76 -8.79 1.73
N ASN A 416 -7.85 -8.16 2.90
CA ASN A 416 -6.98 -7.04 3.29
C ASN A 416 -5.50 -7.42 3.54
N GLN A 417 -5.15 -8.72 3.54
CA GLN A 417 -3.76 -9.19 3.59
C GLN A 417 -3.16 -9.36 2.18
N VAL A 418 -4.00 -9.34 1.15
CA VAL A 418 -3.57 -9.38 -0.25
C VAL A 418 -3.21 -7.96 -0.66
N GLU A 419 -1.96 -7.77 -1.08
CA GLU A 419 -1.44 -6.46 -1.46
C GLU A 419 -0.98 -6.49 -2.94
N SER A 420 -1.05 -5.35 -3.64
CA SER A 420 -0.84 -5.31 -5.10
C SER A 420 0.63 -5.26 -5.51
N PHE A 421 0.99 -5.93 -6.61
CA PHE A 421 2.37 -6.06 -7.11
C PHE A 421 3.12 -4.71 -7.31
N CYS A 422 2.41 -3.65 -7.73
CA CYS A 422 3.00 -2.32 -7.95
C CYS A 422 3.53 -1.64 -6.68
N ASP A 423 3.09 -2.09 -5.50
CA ASP A 423 3.53 -1.52 -4.23
C ASP A 423 4.90 -2.07 -3.75
N PHE A 424 5.45 -3.12 -4.39
CA PHE A 424 6.58 -3.89 -3.82
C PHE A 424 7.91 -3.80 -4.56
N LEU A 425 7.96 -3.28 -5.79
CA LEU A 425 9.21 -3.03 -6.51
C LEU A 425 9.91 -1.72 -6.09
N GLU A 426 9.31 -0.90 -5.23
CA GLU A 426 9.89 0.39 -4.81
C GLU A 426 10.96 0.28 -3.70
N PRO A 427 11.96 1.18 -3.68
CA PRO A 427 13.03 1.19 -2.68
C PRO A 427 12.57 1.21 -1.21
N ALA A 428 11.39 1.76 -0.89
CA ALA A 428 10.89 1.85 0.49
C ALA A 428 10.45 0.49 1.08
N ALA A 429 10.07 -0.49 0.25
CA ALA A 429 9.88 -1.88 0.69
C ALA A 429 11.23 -2.59 0.93
N ARG A 430 12.34 -2.03 0.41
CA ARG A 430 13.70 -2.58 0.47
C ARG A 430 14.47 -2.19 1.75
N ASP A 431 14.06 -1.12 2.43
CA ASP A 431 14.63 -0.72 3.74
C ASP A 431 13.98 -1.46 4.93
N GLY A 432 12.88 -2.19 4.71
CA GLY A 432 12.02 -2.74 5.77
C GLY A 432 12.21 -4.22 6.12
N GLY A 433 13.10 -4.95 5.46
CA GLY A 433 13.28 -6.38 5.74
C GLY A 433 12.03 -7.20 5.43
N VAL A 434 11.62 -7.25 4.16
CA VAL A 434 10.56 -8.14 3.67
C VAL A 434 11.17 -9.22 2.80
N ILE A 435 10.76 -10.48 3.05
CA ILE A 435 11.16 -11.66 2.28
C ILE A 435 10.11 -11.91 1.21
N PHE A 436 10.54 -12.00 -0.05
CA PHE A 436 9.68 -12.30 -1.19
C PHE A 436 9.95 -13.71 -1.70
N LEU A 437 8.90 -14.52 -1.77
CA LEU A 437 8.92 -15.88 -2.29
C LEU A 437 7.92 -16.02 -3.43
N ALA A 438 8.29 -16.73 -4.49
CA ALA A 438 7.38 -17.04 -5.59
C ALA A 438 7.63 -18.44 -6.16
N SER A 439 6.59 -19.00 -6.76
CA SER A 439 6.67 -20.28 -7.48
C SER A 439 7.45 -20.11 -8.77
N ALA A 440 8.41 -21.01 -9.00
CA ALA A 440 9.24 -21.00 -10.21
C ALA A 440 8.45 -21.27 -11.51
N GLY A 441 7.29 -21.94 -11.41
CA GLY A 441 6.49 -22.38 -12.54
C GLY A 441 6.49 -23.91 -12.72
N ASN A 442 5.45 -24.42 -13.38
CA ASN A 442 5.19 -25.85 -13.58
C ASN A 442 5.15 -26.21 -15.08
N SER A 443 5.89 -25.47 -15.92
CA SER A 443 5.96 -25.69 -17.36
C SER A 443 7.42 -25.98 -17.76
N SER A 444 7.77 -27.24 -18.03
CA SER A 444 9.14 -27.66 -18.35
C SER A 444 9.74 -27.01 -19.61
N ASP A 445 8.90 -26.47 -20.48
CA ASP A 445 9.29 -25.84 -21.74
C ASP A 445 9.43 -24.31 -21.61
N GLU A 446 9.05 -23.75 -20.47
CA GLU A 446 9.09 -22.31 -20.22
C GLU A 446 10.20 -21.96 -19.22
N ALA A 447 10.73 -20.75 -19.33
CA ALA A 447 11.61 -20.20 -18.30
C ALA A 447 10.84 -19.89 -17.01
N GLU A 448 11.56 -19.66 -15.90
CA GLU A 448 10.96 -19.24 -14.63
C GLU A 448 9.87 -18.17 -14.80
N ALA A 449 8.73 -18.41 -14.17
CA ALA A 449 7.60 -17.52 -14.21
C ALA A 449 7.91 -16.17 -13.55
N PHE A 450 7.25 -15.12 -14.00
CA PHE A 450 7.21 -13.87 -13.27
C PHE A 450 6.18 -13.98 -12.12
N PRO A 451 6.50 -13.55 -10.87
CA PRO A 451 7.65 -12.74 -10.47
C PRO A 451 8.87 -13.52 -9.96
N ALA A 452 8.87 -14.85 -9.97
CA ALA A 452 9.98 -15.67 -9.46
C ALA A 452 11.33 -15.42 -10.16
N ARG A 453 11.31 -15.08 -11.45
CA ARG A 453 12.52 -14.70 -12.20
C ARG A 453 13.13 -13.34 -11.81
N ASP A 454 12.47 -12.54 -10.97
CA ASP A 454 13.02 -11.26 -10.50
C ASP A 454 14.17 -11.51 -9.51
N PRO A 455 15.36 -10.89 -9.67
CA PRO A 455 16.52 -11.14 -8.80
C PRO A 455 16.31 -10.87 -7.30
N LYS A 456 15.22 -10.20 -6.91
CA LYS A 456 14.91 -9.88 -5.50
C LYS A 456 13.91 -10.84 -4.87
N VAL A 457 13.35 -11.73 -5.68
CA VAL A 457 12.38 -12.74 -5.28
C VAL A 457 13.11 -14.07 -5.20
N ILE A 458 12.89 -14.80 -4.11
CA ILE A 458 13.44 -16.15 -3.97
C ILE A 458 12.51 -17.08 -4.76
N SER A 459 13.01 -17.54 -5.91
CA SER A 459 12.36 -18.55 -6.76
C SER A 459 12.39 -19.91 -6.07
N ILE A 460 11.22 -20.54 -5.89
CA ILE A 460 11.07 -21.83 -5.24
C ILE A 460 10.52 -22.88 -6.21
N TYR A 461 11.25 -23.98 -6.33
CA TYR A 461 10.94 -25.12 -7.18
C TYR A 461 10.29 -26.26 -6.41
N ALA A 462 9.55 -27.11 -7.12
CA ALA A 462 8.92 -28.28 -6.56
C ALA A 462 9.89 -29.46 -6.49
N THR A 463 9.95 -30.10 -5.33
CA THR A 463 10.61 -31.41 -5.15
C THR A 463 9.64 -32.42 -4.58
N ASN A 464 9.86 -33.70 -4.83
CA ASN A 464 9.19 -34.76 -4.09
C ASN A 464 9.72 -34.86 -2.66
N ARG A 465 9.08 -35.70 -1.83
CA ARG A 465 9.50 -35.94 -0.43
C ARG A 465 10.96 -36.39 -0.25
N HIS A 466 11.62 -36.88 -1.30
CA HIS A 466 13.02 -37.31 -1.27
C HIS A 466 14.00 -36.21 -1.69
N GLY A 467 13.51 -35.02 -2.04
CA GLY A 467 14.31 -33.89 -2.50
C GLY A 467 14.69 -33.97 -3.99
N THR A 468 14.10 -34.88 -4.76
CA THR A 468 14.24 -34.92 -6.21
C THR A 468 13.36 -33.85 -6.83
N PHE A 469 13.91 -33.00 -7.70
CA PHE A 469 13.15 -31.98 -8.40
C PHE A 469 12.15 -32.62 -9.38
N LEU A 470 10.92 -32.10 -9.42
CA LEU A 470 9.87 -32.60 -10.31
C LEU A 470 10.20 -32.25 -11.78
N GLU A 471 9.86 -33.16 -12.70
CA GLU A 471 10.20 -33.03 -14.12
C GLU A 471 9.50 -31.86 -14.82
N PHE A 472 8.29 -31.52 -14.36
CA PHE A 472 7.51 -30.43 -14.92
C PHE A 472 7.89 -29.05 -14.37
N ASN A 473 8.91 -28.91 -13.51
CA ASN A 473 9.38 -27.58 -13.12
C ASN A 473 9.86 -26.78 -14.33
N SER A 474 9.63 -25.47 -14.31
CA SER A 474 10.14 -24.56 -15.32
C SER A 474 11.67 -24.54 -15.43
N GLN A 475 12.19 -24.17 -16.60
CA GLN A 475 13.63 -24.11 -16.83
C GLN A 475 14.26 -22.97 -16.02
N PRO A 476 15.32 -23.26 -15.26
CA PRO A 476 15.98 -22.24 -14.47
C PRO A 476 16.69 -21.22 -15.33
N THR A 477 16.57 -19.96 -14.94
CA THR A 477 17.27 -18.84 -15.59
C THR A 477 18.75 -18.76 -15.20
N HIS A 478 19.15 -19.51 -14.15
CA HIS A 478 20.49 -19.55 -13.57
C HIS A 478 21.04 -20.99 -13.56
N ASP A 479 22.31 -21.15 -13.19
CA ASP A 479 22.93 -22.46 -12.99
C ASP A 479 22.06 -23.37 -12.10
N ARG A 480 21.75 -24.58 -12.60
CA ARG A 480 20.96 -25.61 -11.92
C ARG A 480 21.52 -25.95 -10.53
N THR A 481 22.81 -25.73 -10.26
CA THR A 481 23.38 -25.93 -8.91
C THR A 481 22.89 -24.90 -7.88
N ARG A 482 22.32 -23.77 -8.33
CA ARG A 482 21.96 -22.63 -7.49
C ARG A 482 20.47 -22.54 -7.17
N ILE A 483 19.62 -23.37 -7.78
CA ILE A 483 18.17 -23.33 -7.56
C ILE A 483 17.78 -23.89 -6.18
N LEU A 484 16.69 -23.38 -5.63
CA LEU A 484 16.15 -23.75 -4.34
C LEU A 484 14.81 -24.48 -4.53
N GLY A 485 14.68 -25.67 -3.95
CA GLY A 485 13.44 -26.43 -3.99
C GLY A 485 13.07 -26.99 -2.63
N THR A 486 11.78 -27.21 -2.40
CA THR A 486 11.29 -27.89 -1.19
C THR A 486 10.07 -28.73 -1.53
N TYR A 487 9.40 -29.29 -0.51
CA TYR A 487 8.28 -30.21 -0.65
C TYR A 487 7.15 -29.59 -1.50
N GLY A 488 7.08 -30.00 -2.77
CA GLY A 488 6.02 -29.64 -3.71
C GLY A 488 5.19 -30.85 -4.14
N ASP A 489 5.63 -32.06 -3.78
CA ASP A 489 4.93 -33.33 -4.01
C ASP A 489 5.13 -34.26 -2.80
N GLY A 490 4.23 -35.24 -2.62
CA GLY A 490 4.19 -36.10 -1.45
C GLY A 490 3.65 -35.39 -0.21
N ILE A 491 2.62 -34.54 -0.40
CA ILE A 491 1.83 -33.97 0.69
C ILE A 491 1.13 -35.12 1.44
N PRO A 492 1.12 -35.12 2.78
CA PRO A 492 0.39 -36.10 3.57
C PRO A 492 -1.07 -36.27 3.12
N PRO A 493 -1.57 -37.51 2.93
CA PRO A 493 -2.93 -37.76 2.44
C PRO A 493 -4.02 -37.10 3.27
N GLU A 494 -3.79 -36.90 4.57
CA GLU A 494 -4.74 -36.25 5.47
C GLU A 494 -4.98 -34.79 5.06
N ILE A 495 -3.91 -34.08 4.67
CA ILE A 495 -3.99 -32.69 4.19
C ILE A 495 -4.64 -32.66 2.81
N THR A 496 -4.23 -33.55 1.89
CA THR A 496 -4.85 -33.61 0.56
C THR A 496 -6.34 -33.95 0.65
N ALA A 497 -6.74 -34.84 1.54
CA ALA A 497 -8.15 -35.21 1.75
C ALA A 497 -8.99 -34.08 2.37
N GLU A 498 -8.41 -33.27 3.27
CA GLU A 498 -9.03 -32.05 3.79
C GLU A 498 -9.30 -31.06 2.65
N PHE A 499 -8.26 -30.77 1.85
CA PHE A 499 -8.40 -29.88 0.70
C PHE A 499 -9.35 -30.45 -0.36
N ASP A 500 -9.36 -31.76 -0.64
CA ASP A 500 -10.26 -32.31 -1.65
C ASP A 500 -11.73 -32.34 -1.20
N ARG A 501 -11.98 -32.38 0.12
CA ARG A 501 -13.35 -32.30 0.67
C ARG A 501 -13.96 -30.92 0.44
N GLU A 502 -13.18 -29.86 0.56
CA GLU A 502 -13.65 -28.48 0.55
C GLU A 502 -13.32 -27.74 -0.77
N TYR A 503 -12.21 -28.11 -1.40
CA TYR A 503 -11.57 -27.47 -2.56
C TYR A 503 -11.04 -28.53 -3.56
N ARG A 504 -11.96 -29.35 -4.08
CA ARG A 504 -11.65 -30.49 -4.96
C ARG A 504 -10.70 -30.12 -6.10
N GLY A 505 -9.55 -30.80 -6.18
CA GLY A 505 -8.60 -30.62 -7.28
C GLY A 505 -7.73 -29.37 -7.19
N VAL A 506 -7.81 -28.59 -6.10
CA VAL A 506 -7.00 -27.36 -5.91
C VAL A 506 -5.59 -27.69 -5.40
N CYS A 507 -5.46 -28.63 -4.46
CA CYS A 507 -4.16 -28.99 -3.85
C CYS A 507 -3.44 -30.05 -4.70
N GLN A 508 -2.79 -29.61 -5.78
CA GLN A 508 -2.03 -30.47 -6.69
C GLN A 508 -0.51 -30.32 -6.47
N PRO A 509 0.29 -31.36 -6.77
CA PRO A 509 1.74 -31.26 -6.73
C PRO A 509 2.28 -30.14 -7.61
N GLY A 510 3.22 -29.35 -7.09
CA GLY A 510 3.87 -28.31 -7.87
C GLY A 510 4.59 -27.24 -7.06
N SER A 511 5.15 -26.27 -7.78
CA SER A 511 6.01 -25.23 -7.20
C SER A 511 5.24 -24.29 -6.28
N SER A 512 3.93 -24.09 -6.48
CA SER A 512 3.07 -23.32 -5.58
C SER A 512 3.00 -23.92 -4.16
N VAL A 513 2.87 -25.25 -4.06
CA VAL A 513 2.92 -25.96 -2.77
C VAL A 513 4.29 -25.78 -2.13
N ALA A 514 5.37 -25.94 -2.91
CA ALA A 514 6.73 -25.75 -2.41
C ALA A 514 6.95 -24.31 -1.90
N THR A 515 6.43 -23.30 -2.60
CA THR A 515 6.50 -21.90 -2.16
C THR A 515 5.79 -21.68 -0.82
N ALA A 516 4.61 -22.27 -0.62
CA ALA A 516 3.90 -22.19 0.66
C ALA A 516 4.71 -22.84 1.81
N VAL A 517 5.32 -24.00 1.56
CA VAL A 517 6.19 -24.67 2.54
C VAL A 517 7.45 -23.84 2.85
N ALA A 518 8.05 -23.23 1.83
CA ALA A 518 9.20 -22.33 2.01
C ALA A 518 8.81 -21.09 2.82
N ALA A 519 7.63 -20.51 2.59
CA ALA A 519 7.13 -19.36 3.35
C ALA A 519 6.90 -19.69 4.83
N GLY A 520 6.28 -20.85 5.11
CA GLY A 520 6.15 -21.35 6.48
C GLY A 520 7.52 -21.58 7.14
N THR A 521 8.48 -22.13 6.41
CA THR A 521 9.85 -22.34 6.89
C THR A 521 10.55 -21.01 7.20
N ALA A 522 10.43 -19.99 6.34
CA ALA A 522 10.95 -18.65 6.60
C ALA A 522 10.33 -18.03 7.86
N ALA A 523 9.01 -18.18 8.05
CA ALA A 523 8.32 -17.69 9.23
C ALA A 523 8.83 -18.35 10.52
N LEU A 524 9.01 -19.68 10.50
CA LEU A 524 9.60 -20.44 11.62
C LEU A 524 11.01 -19.94 11.95
N MET A 525 11.85 -19.74 10.93
CA MET A 525 13.20 -19.22 11.11
C MET A 525 13.21 -17.84 11.75
N LEU A 526 12.40 -16.90 11.25
CA LEU A 526 12.29 -15.56 11.81
C LEU A 526 11.77 -15.58 13.25
N ALA A 527 10.77 -16.42 13.53
CA ALA A 527 10.20 -16.61 14.85
C ALA A 527 11.26 -17.07 15.86
N TYR A 528 12.13 -17.99 15.44
CA TYR A 528 13.23 -18.52 16.26
C TYR A 528 14.38 -17.53 16.43
N ILE A 529 14.80 -16.85 15.35
CA ILE A 529 15.86 -15.84 15.38
C ILE A 529 15.50 -14.68 16.32
N ALA A 530 14.22 -14.31 16.40
CA ALA A 530 13.73 -13.30 17.33
C ALA A 530 13.99 -13.66 18.82
N THR A 531 14.21 -14.93 19.15
CA THR A 531 14.57 -15.38 20.50
C THR A 531 16.04 -15.11 20.84
N PHE A 532 16.93 -15.05 19.85
CA PHE A 532 18.37 -15.02 20.06
C PHE A 532 18.90 -13.82 20.85
N PRO A 533 18.42 -12.57 20.65
CA PRO A 533 18.90 -11.45 21.45
C PRO A 533 18.62 -11.59 22.96
N LYS A 534 17.61 -12.39 23.34
CA LYS A 534 17.28 -12.68 24.74
C LYS A 534 18.02 -13.90 25.28
N VAL A 535 18.24 -14.91 24.44
CA VAL A 535 18.93 -16.17 24.83
C VAL A 535 20.46 -16.00 24.82
N PHE A 536 21.00 -15.21 23.90
CA PHE A 536 22.43 -15.07 23.59
C PHE A 536 22.89 -13.61 23.64
N ALA A 537 22.41 -12.84 24.63
CA ALA A 537 22.51 -11.38 24.69
C ALA A 537 23.93 -10.80 24.51
N SER A 538 24.98 -11.53 24.87
CA SER A 538 26.39 -11.11 24.74
C SER A 538 27.06 -11.47 23.41
N SER A 539 26.51 -12.43 22.64
CA SER A 539 27.08 -12.90 21.37
C SER A 539 26.23 -12.57 20.14
N ALA A 540 24.97 -12.17 20.33
CA ALA A 540 24.04 -11.84 19.25
C ALA A 540 24.34 -10.47 18.63
N ASN A 541 24.94 -10.46 17.43
CA ASN A 541 25.04 -9.24 16.63
C ASN A 541 23.67 -8.93 16.01
N ARG A 542 22.95 -7.95 16.60
CA ARG A 542 21.60 -7.55 16.17
C ARG A 542 21.54 -7.11 14.72
N LYS A 543 22.59 -6.47 14.19
CA LYS A 543 22.63 -6.05 12.78
C LYS A 543 22.69 -7.26 11.84
N THR A 544 23.54 -8.24 12.17
CA THR A 544 23.66 -9.49 11.42
C THR A 544 22.37 -10.31 11.47
N LEU A 545 21.69 -10.37 12.62
CA LEU A 545 20.41 -11.08 12.74
C LEU A 545 19.27 -10.38 11.99
N GLN A 546 19.30 -9.04 11.88
CA GLN A 546 18.32 -8.30 11.07
C GLN A 546 18.37 -8.69 9.58
N ARG A 547 19.51 -9.19 9.10
CA ARG A 547 19.67 -9.68 7.72
C ARG A 547 18.73 -10.82 7.37
N ALA A 548 18.33 -11.62 8.35
CA ALA A 548 17.36 -12.69 8.13
C ALA A 548 16.02 -12.18 7.58
N HIS A 549 15.70 -10.90 7.77
CA HIS A 549 14.46 -10.29 7.30
C HIS A 549 14.50 -9.87 5.82
N ASP A 550 15.65 -9.87 5.15
CA ASP A 550 15.71 -9.57 3.71
C ASP A 550 15.86 -10.84 2.85
N SER A 551 15.54 -10.73 1.56
CA SER A 551 15.60 -11.87 0.62
C SER A 551 17.01 -12.49 0.55
N ARG A 552 18.10 -11.71 0.64
CA ARG A 552 19.46 -12.25 0.54
C ARG A 552 19.83 -13.06 1.77
N GLY A 553 19.52 -12.54 2.96
CA GLY A 553 19.76 -13.25 4.21
C GLY A 553 18.89 -14.50 4.33
N MET A 554 17.61 -14.42 3.95
CA MET A 554 16.75 -15.61 3.96
C MET A 554 17.17 -16.64 2.90
N GLU A 555 17.58 -16.22 1.70
CA GLU A 555 18.13 -17.14 0.70
C GLU A 555 19.37 -17.86 1.22
N ALA A 556 20.28 -17.15 1.90
CA ALA A 556 21.45 -17.75 2.53
C ALA A 556 21.04 -18.79 3.60
N LEU A 557 20.02 -18.50 4.42
CA LEU A 557 19.48 -19.45 5.38
C LEU A 557 18.87 -20.68 4.69
N PHE A 558 18.13 -20.52 3.61
CA PHE A 558 17.62 -21.63 2.82
C PHE A 558 18.74 -22.49 2.24
N ARG A 559 19.80 -21.87 1.71
CA ARG A 559 20.99 -22.59 1.25
C ARG A 559 21.66 -23.35 2.39
N LYS A 560 21.72 -22.77 3.60
CA LYS A 560 22.28 -23.42 4.80
C LYS A 560 21.43 -24.62 5.26
N MET A 561 20.12 -24.58 5.04
CA MET A 561 19.19 -25.71 5.25
C MET A 561 19.14 -26.66 4.04
N GLY A 562 19.78 -26.29 2.94
CA GLY A 562 19.75 -26.98 1.66
C GLY A 562 20.64 -28.21 1.65
N GLN A 563 20.12 -29.32 1.14
CA GLN A 563 20.89 -30.52 0.81
C GLN A 563 21.05 -30.60 -0.70
N GLN A 564 22.25 -30.93 -1.18
CA GLN A 564 22.47 -31.10 -2.62
C GLN A 564 21.57 -32.24 -3.13
N SER A 565 20.72 -31.92 -4.10
CA SER A 565 19.86 -32.92 -4.73
C SER A 565 20.64 -33.70 -5.79
N PRO A 566 20.35 -35.01 -5.97
CA PRO A 566 20.97 -35.81 -7.03
C PRO A 566 20.77 -35.25 -8.44
N THR A 567 19.67 -34.53 -8.67
CA THR A 567 19.30 -33.94 -9.96
C THR A 567 19.85 -32.51 -10.17
N GLY A 568 20.68 -32.02 -9.23
CA GLY A 568 21.08 -30.62 -9.18
C GLY A 568 20.13 -29.78 -8.30
N GLY A 569 20.63 -28.63 -7.85
CA GLY A 569 19.90 -27.73 -6.95
C GLY A 569 19.98 -28.13 -5.47
N LEU A 570 19.43 -27.27 -4.62
CA LEU A 570 19.41 -27.42 -3.16
C LEU A 570 18.00 -27.68 -2.66
N PHE A 571 17.82 -28.81 -1.99
CA PHE A 571 16.59 -29.19 -1.32
C PHE A 571 16.55 -28.62 0.10
N ILE A 572 15.68 -27.64 0.34
CA ILE A 572 15.50 -26.99 1.64
C ILE A 572 14.86 -27.98 2.60
N ASN A 573 15.62 -28.41 3.61
CA ASN A 573 15.20 -29.39 4.60
C ASN A 573 15.42 -28.89 6.04
N PRO A 574 14.46 -28.14 6.62
CA PRO A 574 14.57 -27.66 8.00
C PRO A 574 14.66 -28.81 9.00
N GLY A 575 13.95 -29.92 8.80
CA GLY A 575 14.06 -31.10 9.67
C GLY A 575 15.50 -31.61 9.78
N HIS A 576 16.21 -31.68 8.65
CA HIS A 576 17.62 -32.04 8.63
C HIS A 576 18.50 -30.99 9.33
N PHE A 577 18.31 -29.70 9.05
CA PHE A 577 19.08 -28.63 9.68
C PHE A 577 18.96 -28.64 11.21
N TRP A 578 17.75 -28.80 11.75
CA TRP A 578 17.51 -28.88 13.20
C TRP A 578 18.10 -30.14 13.83
N ARG A 579 18.13 -31.25 13.08
CA ARG A 579 18.72 -32.50 13.55
C ARG A 579 20.25 -32.42 13.61
N VAL A 580 20.89 -31.85 12.59
CA VAL A 580 22.35 -31.68 12.55
C VAL A 580 22.80 -30.64 13.58
N ASN A 581 22.08 -29.52 13.68
CA ASN A 581 22.31 -28.49 14.68
C ASN A 581 21.38 -28.72 15.86
N ASN A 582 21.67 -29.74 16.67
CA ASN A 582 20.74 -30.24 17.68
C ASN A 582 20.62 -29.37 18.96
N THR A 583 21.53 -28.44 19.22
CA THR A 583 21.46 -27.47 20.32
C THR A 583 21.13 -26.06 19.84
N ASP A 584 20.64 -25.19 20.73
CA ASP A 584 20.37 -23.79 20.37
C ASP A 584 21.66 -23.03 20.07
N GLU A 585 22.74 -23.34 20.77
CA GLU A 585 24.06 -22.79 20.52
C GLU A 585 24.54 -23.17 19.11
N ALA A 586 24.42 -24.44 18.73
CA ALA A 586 24.79 -24.90 17.40
C ALA A 586 23.96 -24.21 16.31
N ARG A 587 22.64 -24.09 16.51
CA ARG A 587 21.75 -23.37 15.58
C ARG A 587 22.10 -21.89 15.51
N PHE A 588 22.32 -21.25 16.66
CA PHE A 588 22.72 -19.85 16.74
C PHE A 588 24.01 -19.59 15.97
N HIS A 589 25.04 -20.43 16.16
CA HIS A 589 26.30 -20.31 15.42
C HIS A 589 26.13 -20.57 13.93
N ALA A 590 25.40 -21.62 13.54
CA ALA A 590 25.16 -21.94 12.14
C ALA A 590 24.41 -20.82 11.40
N ILE A 591 23.39 -20.22 12.05
CA ILE A 591 22.61 -19.10 11.52
C ILE A 591 23.45 -17.82 11.49
N SER A 592 24.09 -17.47 12.60
CA SER A 592 24.84 -16.22 12.72
C SER A 592 26.05 -16.18 11.78
N SER A 593 26.78 -17.30 11.64
CA SER A 593 27.88 -17.42 10.66
C SER A 593 27.37 -17.25 9.23
N CYS A 594 26.25 -17.90 8.90
CA CYS A 594 25.66 -17.81 7.56
C CYS A 594 25.24 -16.37 7.21
N LEU A 595 24.59 -15.67 8.15
CA LEU A 595 24.17 -14.28 7.94
C LEU A 595 25.36 -13.31 7.93
N TRP A 596 26.41 -13.60 8.72
CA TRP A 596 27.64 -12.82 8.73
C TRP A 596 28.39 -12.86 7.39
N ASP A 597 28.44 -14.03 6.74
CA ASP A 597 29.09 -14.16 5.45
C ASP A 597 28.40 -13.30 4.38
N VAL A 598 27.09 -13.10 4.46
CA VAL A 598 26.33 -12.20 3.56
C VAL A 598 26.77 -10.74 3.72
N ASP A 599 27.16 -10.31 4.92
CA ASP A 599 27.65 -8.95 5.21
C ASP A 599 29.05 -8.71 4.62
N ARG A 600 29.85 -9.77 4.43
CA ARG A 600 31.26 -9.67 4.02
C ARG A 600 31.47 -9.55 2.50
N TYR A 601 30.44 -9.87 1.71
CA TYR A 601 30.43 -9.76 0.24
C TYR A 601 29.57 -8.58 -0.25
N MET A 602 29.42 -7.56 0.59
CA MET A 602 29.01 -6.19 0.23
C MET A 602 30.22 -5.28 0.36
#